data_AF-A0A1E3VR21-F1
#
_entry.id   AF-A0A1E3VR21-F1
#
_cell.length_a   1.000
_cell.length_b   1.000
_cell.length_c   1.000
_cell.angle_alpha   90.00
_cell.angle_beta   90.00
_cell.angle_gamma   90.00
#
_symmetry.space_group_name_H-M   'P 1'
#
loop_
_entity.id
_entity.type
_entity.pdbx_description
1 polymer ?
#
loop_
_entity_poly.entity_id
_entity_poly.type
_entity_poly.pdbx_seq_one_letter_code
_entity_poly.pdbx_strand_id
1 'polypeptide(L)'
;MPTVLITGTSTGIGRVTAELLAAKGWRVFATMRDLAKKDRLERGLKKAGVESQVTLLQLDVNDPASIEAAVAAVLAETGGSLDAVVQNAGVAVAGAHEDMPDADIRRVMETNFFGVLALTRVLLPTFRAQKHGRIVMVSSQAAFAGQPANSIYCASKWALEGWAESIAFELDGFGIHVILVEPGPYRTEIWRSTPRILPEDSEYLPWLEQVFRGADQHEAKTARDPQEVAEAIATALEAKSPKFRYPVGFFARLDHFLRGKIPTRFIRRGTTRYLGIPRTR
;
A
#
# COMPACT_ATOMS: atom_id res chain seq x y z
N MET A 1 18.29 -13.55 13.19
CA MET A 1 18.05 -12.59 12.09
C MET A 1 16.56 -12.35 12.02
N PRO A 2 16.07 -11.10 12.04
CA PRO A 2 14.64 -10.83 11.97
C PRO A 2 14.09 -11.18 10.57
N THR A 3 12.83 -11.59 10.51
CA THR A 3 12.16 -12.12 9.32
C THR A 3 10.98 -11.26 8.93
N VAL A 4 10.80 -11.01 7.64
CA VAL A 4 9.70 -10.20 7.13
C VAL A 4 9.10 -10.78 5.85
N LEU A 5 7.79 -10.90 5.82
CA LEU A 5 7.02 -11.21 4.61
C LEU A 5 6.54 -9.90 3.97
N ILE A 6 6.80 -9.68 2.68
CA ILE A 6 6.38 -8.46 1.97
C ILE A 6 5.52 -8.84 0.77
N THR A 7 4.33 -8.26 0.65
CA THR A 7 3.45 -8.44 -0.51
C THR A 7 3.69 -7.37 -1.59
N GLY A 8 3.66 -7.77 -2.85
CA GLY A 8 3.78 -6.86 -3.99
C GLY A 8 5.19 -6.29 -4.20
N THR A 9 6.21 -7.14 -4.25
CA THR A 9 7.63 -6.74 -4.34
C THR A 9 8.19 -6.65 -5.76
N SER A 10 7.40 -6.90 -6.80
CA SER A 10 7.86 -6.85 -8.19
C SER A 10 8.27 -5.44 -8.64
N THR A 11 7.64 -4.40 -8.08
CA THR A 11 7.89 -2.99 -8.41
C THR A 11 7.64 -2.06 -7.22
N GLY A 12 7.87 -0.75 -7.41
CA GLY A 12 7.43 0.30 -6.48
C GLY A 12 8.00 0.18 -5.07
N ILE A 13 7.18 0.56 -4.08
CA ILE A 13 7.51 0.59 -2.65
C ILE A 13 7.92 -0.79 -2.14
N GLY A 14 7.16 -1.83 -2.47
CA GLY A 14 7.46 -3.20 -2.03
C GLY A 14 8.85 -3.67 -2.49
N ARG A 15 9.23 -3.36 -3.74
CA ARG A 15 10.56 -3.69 -4.27
C ARG A 15 11.69 -3.02 -3.49
N VAL A 16 11.63 -1.68 -3.36
CA VAL A 16 12.69 -0.93 -2.66
C VAL A 16 12.72 -1.24 -1.16
N THR A 17 11.58 -1.61 -0.57
CA THR A 17 11.50 -2.09 0.82
C THR A 17 12.20 -3.44 0.98
N ALA A 18 11.98 -4.38 0.06
CA ALA A 18 12.66 -5.68 0.09
C ALA A 18 14.18 -5.52 -0.05
N GLU A 19 14.64 -4.70 -1.00
CA GLU A 19 16.07 -4.39 -1.21
C GLU A 19 16.69 -3.75 0.05
N LEU A 20 16.01 -2.75 0.64
CA LEU A 20 16.50 -2.06 1.83
C LEU A 20 16.56 -2.96 3.07
N LEU A 21 15.51 -3.74 3.35
CA LEU A 21 15.48 -4.61 4.53
C LEU A 21 16.51 -5.73 4.42
N ALA A 22 16.70 -6.30 3.22
CA ALA A 22 17.76 -7.26 2.96
C ALA A 22 19.15 -6.67 3.25
N ALA A 23 19.41 -5.43 2.79
CA ALA A 23 20.66 -4.72 3.09
C ALA A 23 20.85 -4.39 4.58
N LYS A 24 19.76 -4.28 5.34
CA LYS A 24 19.76 -4.12 6.81
C LYS A 24 19.91 -5.44 7.57
N GLY A 25 20.09 -6.56 6.86
CA GLY A 25 20.27 -7.88 7.47
C GLY A 25 18.97 -8.51 7.95
N TRP A 26 17.82 -8.15 7.36
CA TRP A 26 16.59 -8.91 7.52
C TRP A 26 16.57 -10.09 6.56
N ARG A 27 15.98 -11.21 7.00
CA ARG A 27 15.54 -12.28 6.09
C ARG A 27 14.23 -11.87 5.46
N VAL A 28 14.22 -11.63 4.16
CA VAL A 28 13.04 -11.12 3.44
C VAL A 28 12.39 -12.23 2.63
N PHE A 29 11.11 -12.49 2.89
CA PHE A 29 10.25 -13.27 2.01
C PHE A 29 9.52 -12.29 1.08
N ALA A 30 10.10 -12.07 -0.09
CA ALA A 30 9.59 -11.10 -1.06
C ALA A 30 8.58 -11.77 -1.99
N THR A 31 7.34 -11.31 -1.98
CA THR A 31 6.25 -11.98 -2.70
C THR A 31 5.59 -11.13 -3.77
N MET A 32 5.11 -11.81 -4.80
CA MET A 32 4.37 -11.23 -5.89
C MET A 32 3.37 -12.24 -6.44
N ARG A 33 2.27 -11.74 -7.00
CA ARG A 33 1.25 -12.57 -7.64
C ARG A 33 1.81 -13.38 -8.81
N ASP A 34 2.71 -12.77 -9.57
CA ASP A 34 3.27 -13.34 -10.80
C ASP A 34 4.80 -13.29 -10.73
N LEU A 35 5.41 -14.46 -10.51
CA LEU A 35 6.87 -14.61 -10.41
C LEU A 35 7.59 -14.31 -11.72
N ALA A 36 6.91 -14.28 -12.88
CA ALA A 36 7.53 -13.85 -14.13
C ALA A 36 7.94 -12.37 -14.11
N LYS A 37 7.47 -11.58 -13.12
CA LYS A 37 7.80 -10.15 -12.95
C LYS A 37 8.93 -9.88 -11.95
N LYS A 38 9.69 -10.91 -11.55
CA LYS A 38 10.74 -10.80 -10.53
C LYS A 38 12.01 -10.07 -10.97
N ASP A 39 12.26 -9.96 -12.28
CA ASP A 39 13.56 -9.52 -12.81
C ASP A 39 14.05 -8.18 -12.26
N ARG A 40 13.14 -7.21 -12.05
CA ARG A 40 13.51 -5.89 -11.52
C ARG A 40 14.03 -5.98 -10.09
N LEU A 41 13.39 -6.80 -9.26
CA LEU A 41 13.82 -7.05 -7.88
C LEU A 41 15.14 -7.82 -7.88
N GLU A 42 15.25 -8.91 -8.63
CA GLU A 42 16.49 -9.71 -8.68
C GLU A 42 17.71 -8.88 -9.10
N ARG A 43 17.56 -7.98 -10.09
CA ARG A 43 18.63 -7.06 -10.48
C ARG A 43 19.02 -6.10 -9.36
N GLY A 44 18.04 -5.57 -8.60
CA GLY A 44 18.29 -4.69 -7.47
C GLY A 44 19.03 -5.40 -6.34
N LEU A 45 18.58 -6.61 -5.99
CA LEU A 45 19.21 -7.46 -4.97
C LEU A 45 20.66 -7.81 -5.32
N LYS A 46 20.89 -8.26 -6.57
CA LYS A 46 22.23 -8.59 -7.06
C LYS A 46 23.16 -7.38 -7.06
N LYS A 47 22.65 -6.20 -7.43
CA LYS A 47 23.44 -4.96 -7.41
C LYS A 47 23.85 -4.58 -5.98
N ALA A 48 23.01 -4.87 -5.00
CA ALA A 48 23.27 -4.61 -3.59
C ALA A 48 24.06 -5.75 -2.89
N GLY A 49 24.20 -6.92 -3.50
CA GLY A 49 24.90 -8.08 -2.94
C GLY A 49 24.15 -8.72 -1.76
N VAL A 50 22.82 -8.68 -1.79
CA VAL A 50 21.94 -9.12 -0.69
C VAL A 50 20.95 -10.21 -1.10
N GLU A 51 21.15 -10.82 -2.27
CA GLU A 51 20.27 -11.87 -2.81
C GLU A 51 20.12 -13.07 -1.86
N SER A 52 21.15 -13.40 -1.09
CA SER A 52 21.13 -14.50 -0.11
C SER A 52 20.20 -14.24 1.08
N GLN A 53 19.80 -12.99 1.30
CA GLN A 53 18.86 -12.60 2.36
C GLN A 53 17.40 -12.65 1.90
N VAL A 54 17.14 -12.91 0.61
CA VAL A 54 15.80 -12.82 0.04
C VAL A 54 15.35 -14.16 -0.54
N THR A 55 14.20 -14.63 -0.08
CA THR A 55 13.47 -15.76 -0.66
C THR A 55 12.28 -15.23 -1.46
N LEU A 56 12.18 -15.59 -2.73
CA LEU A 56 11.04 -15.23 -3.58
C LEU A 56 9.94 -16.28 -3.46
N LEU A 57 8.70 -15.84 -3.18
CA LEU A 57 7.53 -16.71 -3.12
C LEU A 57 6.38 -16.12 -3.96
N GLN A 58 5.57 -16.99 -4.56
CA GLN A 58 4.32 -16.56 -5.16
C GLN A 58 3.29 -16.32 -4.06
N LEU A 59 2.62 -15.17 -4.09
CA LEU A 59 1.50 -14.85 -3.21
C LEU A 59 0.54 -13.92 -3.95
N ASP A 60 -0.63 -14.45 -4.32
CA ASP A 60 -1.78 -13.65 -4.71
C ASP A 60 -2.69 -13.43 -3.50
N VAL A 61 -2.86 -12.17 -3.10
CA VAL A 61 -3.69 -11.83 -1.93
C VAL A 61 -5.19 -12.05 -2.16
N ASN A 62 -5.61 -12.26 -3.41
CA ASN A 62 -6.98 -12.58 -3.76
C ASN A 62 -7.26 -14.10 -3.79
N ASP A 63 -6.23 -14.94 -3.62
CA ASP A 63 -6.35 -16.40 -3.63
C ASP A 63 -6.00 -16.98 -2.24
N PRO A 64 -6.99 -17.48 -1.49
CA PRO A 64 -6.77 -18.10 -0.19
C PRO A 64 -5.74 -19.23 -0.21
N ALA A 65 -5.74 -20.08 -1.25
CA ALA A 65 -4.79 -21.19 -1.36
C ALA A 65 -3.36 -20.66 -1.59
N SER A 66 -3.20 -19.60 -2.38
CA SER A 66 -1.90 -18.93 -2.56
C SER A 66 -1.40 -18.31 -1.26
N ILE A 67 -2.27 -17.69 -0.47
CA ILE A 67 -1.92 -17.14 0.86
C ILE A 67 -1.44 -18.27 1.79
N GLU A 68 -2.23 -19.34 1.92
CA GLU A 68 -1.91 -20.46 2.81
C GLU A 68 -0.57 -21.13 2.43
N ALA A 69 -0.36 -21.38 1.13
CA ALA A 69 0.87 -21.97 0.63
C ALA A 69 2.09 -21.08 0.91
N ALA A 70 1.97 -19.76 0.68
CA ALA A 70 3.06 -18.83 0.93
C ALA A 70 3.40 -18.73 2.43
N VAL A 71 2.39 -18.63 3.30
CA VAL A 71 2.61 -18.60 4.75
C VAL A 71 3.22 -19.91 5.24
N ALA A 72 2.72 -21.06 4.78
CA ALA A 72 3.30 -22.35 5.13
C ALA A 72 4.78 -22.46 4.73
N ALA A 73 5.14 -21.99 3.53
CA ALA A 73 6.53 -21.94 3.08
C ALA A 73 7.42 -21.05 3.96
N VAL A 74 6.93 -19.85 4.33
CA VAL A 74 7.64 -18.95 5.26
C VAL A 74 7.87 -19.63 6.61
N LEU A 75 6.84 -20.26 7.18
CA LEU A 75 6.94 -20.90 8.49
C LEU A 75 7.84 -22.13 8.47
N ALA A 76 7.82 -22.92 7.40
CA ALA A 76 8.74 -24.04 7.22
C ALA A 76 10.22 -23.58 7.19
N GLU A 77 10.50 -22.50 6.47
CA GLU A 77 11.85 -21.92 6.32
C GLU A 77 12.38 -21.27 7.60
N THR A 78 11.50 -20.85 8.51
CA THR A 78 11.86 -20.08 9.71
C THR A 78 11.78 -20.90 11.01
N GLY A 79 11.32 -22.15 10.95
CA GLY A 79 11.08 -22.95 12.16
C GLY A 79 9.80 -22.58 12.90
N GLY A 80 8.82 -22.00 12.19
CA GLY A 80 7.47 -21.74 12.71
C GLY A 80 7.23 -20.32 13.25
N SER A 81 8.11 -19.37 12.97
CA SER A 81 8.00 -17.98 13.47
C SER A 81 8.13 -16.94 12.36
N LEU A 82 7.49 -15.79 12.52
CA LEU A 82 7.65 -14.66 11.60
C LEU A 82 7.60 -13.35 12.38
N ASP A 83 8.60 -12.47 12.26
CA ASP A 83 8.64 -11.25 13.07
C ASP A 83 7.70 -10.17 12.52
N ALA A 84 7.54 -10.08 11.20
CA ALA A 84 6.77 -9.02 10.57
C ALA A 84 6.14 -9.40 9.23
N VAL A 85 5.06 -8.69 8.88
CA VAL A 85 4.48 -8.66 7.54
C VAL A 85 4.31 -7.21 7.08
N VAL A 86 4.68 -6.93 5.83
CA VAL A 86 4.43 -5.67 5.13
C VAL A 86 3.39 -5.93 4.03
N GLN A 87 2.15 -5.57 4.33
CA GLN A 87 0.99 -5.60 3.43
C GLN A 87 1.07 -4.39 2.48
N ASN A 88 1.78 -4.54 1.37
CA ASN A 88 2.02 -3.49 0.38
C ASN A 88 1.27 -3.71 -0.94
N ALA A 89 0.89 -4.94 -1.28
CA ALA A 89 0.13 -5.22 -2.50
C ALA A 89 -1.11 -4.32 -2.61
N GLY A 90 -1.29 -3.69 -3.77
CA GLY A 90 -2.38 -2.77 -4.00
C GLY A 90 -2.53 -2.40 -5.47
N VAL A 91 -3.75 -2.07 -5.86
CA VAL A 91 -4.14 -1.67 -7.21
C VAL A 91 -5.08 -0.47 -7.15
N ALA A 92 -5.22 0.21 -8.28
CA ALA A 92 -6.20 1.27 -8.45
C ALA A 92 -6.91 1.15 -9.81
N VAL A 93 -7.96 1.94 -9.94
CA VAL A 93 -8.64 2.29 -11.19
C VAL A 93 -9.06 3.75 -11.06
N ALA A 94 -8.97 4.52 -12.13
CA ALA A 94 -9.33 5.93 -12.14
C ALA A 94 -10.37 6.23 -13.21
N GLY A 95 -11.37 7.05 -12.91
CA GLY A 95 -12.52 7.33 -13.78
C GLY A 95 -13.68 7.96 -13.02
N ALA A 96 -14.78 8.25 -13.72
CA ALA A 96 -16.04 8.56 -13.06
C ALA A 96 -16.69 7.25 -12.57
N HIS A 97 -17.40 7.30 -11.45
CA HIS A 97 -17.97 6.09 -10.86
C HIS A 97 -18.99 5.42 -11.80
N GLU A 98 -19.81 6.20 -12.50
CA GLU A 98 -20.81 5.69 -13.44
C GLU A 98 -20.19 4.96 -14.63
N ASP A 99 -18.98 5.35 -15.03
CA ASP A 99 -18.27 4.75 -16.17
C ASP A 99 -17.46 3.51 -15.79
N MET A 100 -17.20 3.30 -14.49
CA MET A 100 -16.32 2.21 -14.03
C MET A 100 -17.02 0.85 -14.12
N PRO A 101 -16.39 -0.16 -14.76
CA PRO A 101 -16.88 -1.53 -14.71
C PRO A 101 -16.90 -2.07 -13.26
N ASP A 102 -17.97 -2.78 -12.88
CA ASP A 102 -18.08 -3.40 -11.54
C ASP A 102 -16.89 -4.32 -11.22
N ALA A 103 -16.37 -5.03 -12.22
CA ALA A 103 -15.21 -5.89 -12.08
C ALA A 103 -13.95 -5.12 -11.61
N ASP A 104 -13.74 -3.90 -12.10
CA ASP A 104 -12.62 -3.05 -11.66
C ASP A 104 -12.84 -2.49 -10.25
N ILE A 105 -14.08 -2.10 -9.93
CA ILE A 105 -14.47 -1.65 -8.59
C ILE A 105 -14.19 -2.76 -7.56
N ARG A 106 -14.68 -3.97 -7.83
CA ARG A 106 -14.46 -5.15 -6.98
C ARG A 106 -12.99 -5.46 -6.85
N ARG A 107 -12.26 -5.53 -7.96
CA ARG A 107 -10.82 -5.84 -7.98
C ARG A 107 -10.03 -4.93 -7.04
N VAL A 108 -10.36 -3.63 -6.97
CA VAL A 108 -9.72 -2.70 -6.04
C VAL A 108 -9.99 -3.08 -4.57
N MET A 109 -11.24 -3.39 -4.21
CA MET A 109 -11.59 -3.79 -2.85
C MET A 109 -11.03 -5.16 -2.48
N GLU A 110 -11.08 -6.14 -3.39
CA GLU A 110 -10.51 -7.47 -3.20
C GLU A 110 -9.02 -7.39 -2.85
N THR A 111 -8.24 -6.66 -3.63
CA THR A 111 -6.79 -6.60 -3.40
C THR A 111 -6.40 -5.67 -2.26
N ASN A 112 -6.97 -4.46 -2.19
CA ASN A 112 -6.50 -3.44 -1.24
C ASN A 112 -7.05 -3.65 0.18
N PHE A 113 -8.16 -4.37 0.33
CA PHE A 113 -8.84 -4.55 1.61
C PHE A 113 -9.01 -6.04 1.94
N PHE A 114 -9.79 -6.80 1.18
CA PHE A 114 -10.07 -8.19 1.54
C PHE A 114 -8.82 -9.08 1.58
N GLY A 115 -7.87 -8.85 0.67
CA GLY A 115 -6.58 -9.54 0.68
C GLY A 115 -5.74 -9.24 1.92
N VAL A 116 -5.79 -8.00 2.43
CA VAL A 116 -5.14 -7.64 3.70
C VAL A 116 -5.79 -8.40 4.86
N LEU A 117 -7.12 -8.43 4.92
CA LEU A 117 -7.88 -9.17 5.93
C LEU A 117 -7.55 -10.67 5.89
N ALA A 118 -7.52 -11.26 4.70
CA ALA A 118 -7.27 -12.68 4.49
C ALA A 118 -5.86 -13.09 4.94
N LEU A 119 -4.81 -12.41 4.45
CA LEU A 119 -3.44 -12.71 4.87
C LEU A 119 -3.23 -12.45 6.37
N THR A 120 -3.82 -11.38 6.92
CA THR A 120 -3.74 -11.12 8.36
C THR A 120 -4.35 -12.27 9.15
N ARG A 121 -5.55 -12.72 8.79
CA ARG A 121 -6.25 -13.84 9.45
C ARG A 121 -5.38 -15.11 9.51
N VAL A 122 -4.67 -15.44 8.42
CA VAL A 122 -3.80 -16.62 8.35
C VAL A 122 -2.55 -16.48 9.22
N LEU A 123 -2.01 -15.26 9.37
CA LEU A 123 -0.82 -15.00 10.18
C LEU A 123 -1.10 -14.84 11.69
N LEU A 124 -2.32 -14.47 12.07
CA LEU A 124 -2.67 -14.22 13.48
C LEU A 124 -2.40 -15.41 14.42
N PRO A 125 -2.68 -16.68 14.08
CA PRO A 125 -2.33 -17.81 14.94
C PRO A 125 -0.83 -17.87 15.28
N THR A 126 0.04 -17.62 14.30
CA THR A 126 1.50 -17.59 14.49
C THR A 126 1.89 -16.45 15.43
N PHE A 127 1.49 -15.22 15.12
CA PHE A 127 1.84 -14.04 15.93
C PHE A 127 1.31 -14.16 17.37
N ARG A 128 0.10 -14.71 17.55
CA ARG A 128 -0.47 -14.96 18.87
C ARG A 128 0.31 -16.02 19.64
N ALA A 129 0.71 -17.12 19.00
CA ALA A 129 1.47 -18.19 19.65
C ALA A 129 2.85 -17.71 20.13
N GLN A 130 3.54 -16.90 19.32
CA GLN A 130 4.86 -16.34 19.67
C GLN A 130 4.80 -15.06 20.53
N LYS A 131 3.58 -14.52 20.79
CA LYS A 131 3.32 -13.31 21.59
C LYS A 131 4.06 -12.05 21.11
N HIS A 132 4.34 -11.98 19.81
CA HIS A 132 4.87 -10.80 19.16
C HIS A 132 4.55 -10.84 17.67
N GLY A 133 4.54 -9.68 17.01
CA GLY A 133 4.41 -9.59 15.56
C GLY A 133 4.21 -8.14 15.14
N ARG A 134 4.61 -7.80 13.91
CA ARG A 134 4.36 -6.47 13.33
C ARG A 134 3.59 -6.60 12.02
N ILE A 135 2.44 -5.95 11.95
CA ILE A 135 1.62 -5.86 10.74
C ILE A 135 1.72 -4.44 10.22
N VAL A 136 2.58 -4.23 9.23
CA VAL A 136 2.70 -2.95 8.53
C VAL A 136 1.77 -2.96 7.33
N MET A 137 0.85 -2.00 7.28
CA MET A 137 -0.09 -1.82 6.17
C MET A 137 0.26 -0.54 5.42
N VAL A 138 0.55 -0.67 4.12
CA VAL A 138 0.81 0.48 3.25
C VAL A 138 -0.53 1.06 2.80
N SER A 139 -0.96 2.10 3.51
CA SER A 139 -2.16 2.88 3.24
C SER A 139 -1.86 3.92 2.15
N SER A 140 -2.37 5.14 2.28
CA SER A 140 -2.17 6.26 1.36
C SER A 140 -2.65 7.57 1.97
N GLN A 141 -2.12 8.69 1.50
CA GLN A 141 -2.76 9.99 1.73
C GLN A 141 -4.22 10.05 1.26
N ALA A 142 -4.59 9.23 0.27
CA ALA A 142 -5.98 9.09 -0.18
C ALA A 142 -6.93 8.58 0.93
N ALA A 143 -6.38 8.03 2.03
CA ALA A 143 -7.15 7.56 3.18
C ALA A 143 -7.63 8.70 4.11
N PHE A 144 -7.28 9.95 3.81
CA PHE A 144 -7.71 11.12 4.58
C PHE A 144 -8.03 12.35 3.72
N ALA A 145 -7.71 12.31 2.43
CA ALA A 145 -8.13 13.32 1.45
C ALA A 145 -8.69 12.64 0.20
N GLY A 146 -9.99 12.81 -0.05
CA GLY A 146 -10.63 12.29 -1.26
C GLY A 146 -10.04 12.90 -2.52
N GLN A 147 -9.73 12.06 -3.50
CA GLN A 147 -9.10 12.46 -4.76
C GLN A 147 -10.11 12.35 -5.92
N PRO A 148 -10.23 13.37 -6.78
CA PRO A 148 -11.07 13.29 -7.99
C PRO A 148 -10.69 12.08 -8.85
N ALA A 149 -11.71 11.46 -9.45
CA ALA A 149 -11.61 10.28 -10.30
C ALA A 149 -11.03 9.02 -9.63
N ASN A 150 -10.79 9.00 -8.31
CA ASN A 150 -10.22 7.86 -7.59
C ASN A 150 -11.13 7.39 -6.44
N SER A 151 -12.45 7.47 -6.61
CA SER A 151 -13.43 7.25 -5.53
C SER A 151 -13.28 5.87 -4.88
N ILE A 152 -13.20 4.80 -5.67
CA ILE A 152 -13.08 3.43 -5.14
C ILE A 152 -11.71 3.14 -4.53
N TYR A 153 -10.63 3.69 -5.11
CA TYR A 153 -9.30 3.59 -4.52
C TYR A 153 -9.26 4.27 -3.14
N CYS A 154 -9.79 5.50 -3.03
CA CYS A 154 -9.92 6.19 -1.76
C CYS A 154 -10.75 5.35 -0.78
N ALA A 155 -11.93 4.88 -1.19
CA ALA A 155 -12.79 4.05 -0.33
C ALA A 155 -12.04 2.82 0.22
N SER A 156 -11.26 2.11 -0.61
CA SER A 156 -10.47 0.95 -0.16
C SER A 156 -9.42 1.30 0.89
N LYS A 157 -8.77 2.48 0.77
CA LYS A 157 -7.76 2.94 1.73
C LYS A 157 -8.39 3.46 3.02
N TRP A 158 -9.55 4.10 2.95
CA TRP A 158 -10.33 4.45 4.15
C TRP A 158 -10.84 3.20 4.89
N ALA A 159 -11.31 2.18 4.16
CA ALA A 159 -11.72 0.90 4.76
C ALA A 159 -10.55 0.22 5.49
N LEU A 160 -9.36 0.24 4.88
CA LEU A 160 -8.14 -0.28 5.49
C LEU A 160 -7.79 0.46 6.78
N GLU A 161 -7.80 1.80 6.80
CA GLU A 161 -7.55 2.60 8.01
C GLU A 161 -8.54 2.26 9.12
N GLY A 162 -9.85 2.28 8.82
CA GLY A 162 -10.89 2.03 9.83
C GLY A 162 -10.79 0.62 10.42
N TRP A 163 -10.51 -0.38 9.59
CA TRP A 163 -10.28 -1.74 10.08
C TRP A 163 -8.99 -1.86 10.90
N ALA A 164 -7.89 -1.23 10.45
CA ALA A 164 -6.62 -1.24 11.16
C ALA A 164 -6.73 -0.58 12.55
N GLU A 165 -7.46 0.53 12.66
CA GLU A 165 -7.76 1.21 13.93
C GLU A 165 -8.52 0.29 14.89
N SER A 166 -9.50 -0.45 14.39
CA SER A 166 -10.31 -1.36 15.21
C SER A 166 -9.54 -2.60 15.65
N ILE A 167 -8.88 -3.28 14.71
CA ILE A 167 -8.20 -4.55 15.01
C ILE A 167 -6.98 -4.37 15.91
N ALA A 168 -6.37 -3.18 15.95
CA ALA A 168 -5.29 -2.89 16.88
C ALA A 168 -5.67 -3.16 18.35
N PHE A 169 -6.92 -2.84 18.74
CA PHE A 169 -7.40 -3.12 20.10
C PHE A 169 -7.50 -4.63 20.39
N GLU A 170 -7.87 -5.44 19.39
CA GLU A 170 -7.96 -6.90 19.52
C GLU A 170 -6.58 -7.55 19.66
N LEU A 171 -5.56 -6.93 19.05
CA LEU A 171 -4.23 -7.50 18.88
C LEU A 171 -3.21 -7.06 19.95
N ASP A 172 -3.46 -5.92 20.62
CA ASP A 172 -2.55 -5.34 21.60
C ASP A 172 -2.21 -6.31 22.75
N GLY A 173 -3.22 -7.03 23.27
CA GLY A 173 -3.05 -8.02 24.34
C GLY A 173 -2.16 -9.22 23.99
N PHE A 174 -1.84 -9.40 22.70
CA PHE A 174 -0.95 -10.47 22.21
C PHE A 174 0.44 -9.97 21.83
N GLY A 175 0.77 -8.70 22.09
CA GLY A 175 2.06 -8.11 21.70
C GLY A 175 2.20 -7.89 20.19
N ILE A 176 1.08 -7.81 19.46
CA ILE A 176 1.06 -7.65 18.00
C ILE A 176 0.81 -6.19 17.67
N HIS A 177 1.77 -5.56 17.00
CA HIS A 177 1.67 -4.16 16.61
C HIS A 177 1.06 -4.02 15.21
N VAL A 178 -0.05 -3.29 15.13
CA VAL A 178 -0.61 -2.79 13.85
C VAL A 178 0.01 -1.43 13.55
N ILE A 179 0.50 -1.25 12.32
CA ILE A 179 1.22 -0.05 11.90
C ILE A 179 0.72 0.37 10.52
N LEU A 180 0.33 1.62 10.39
CA LEU A 180 -0.04 2.25 9.13
C LEU A 180 1.11 3.11 8.63
N VAL A 181 1.52 2.87 7.38
CA VAL A 181 2.39 3.75 6.64
C VAL A 181 1.54 4.43 5.59
N GLU A 182 1.53 5.76 5.56
CA GLU A 182 0.62 6.56 4.73
C GLU A 182 1.45 7.42 3.73
N PRO A 183 1.81 6.87 2.56
CA PRO A 183 2.58 7.62 1.57
C PRO A 183 1.75 8.72 0.88
N GLY A 184 2.39 9.85 0.61
CA GLY A 184 1.90 10.86 -0.34
C GLY A 184 2.17 10.47 -1.80
N PRO A 185 2.37 11.43 -2.72
CA PRO A 185 2.72 11.13 -4.11
C PRO A 185 4.17 10.66 -4.23
N TYR A 186 4.36 9.41 -4.69
CA TYR A 186 5.67 8.79 -4.92
C TYR A 186 5.77 8.19 -6.31
N ARG A 187 6.96 8.28 -6.93
CA ARG A 187 7.22 7.74 -8.27
C ARG A 187 7.22 6.22 -8.23
N THR A 188 6.08 5.63 -8.53
CA THR A 188 5.88 4.18 -8.50
C THR A 188 5.07 3.74 -9.71
N GLU A 189 5.10 2.44 -10.02
CA GLU A 189 4.36 1.89 -11.15
C GLU A 189 2.85 1.87 -10.94
N ILE A 190 2.34 2.19 -9.74
CA ILE A 190 0.90 2.12 -9.45
C ILE A 190 0.12 3.05 -10.39
N TRP A 191 0.55 4.30 -10.56
CA TRP A 191 -0.14 5.29 -11.40
C TRP A 191 0.05 5.04 -12.90
N ARG A 192 1.17 4.39 -13.28
CA ARG A 192 1.44 3.98 -14.67
C ARG A 192 0.64 2.74 -15.09
N SER A 193 0.34 1.87 -14.14
CA SER A 193 -0.43 0.63 -14.36
C SER A 193 -1.92 0.76 -14.00
N THR A 194 -2.34 1.91 -13.46
CA THR A 194 -3.74 2.22 -13.15
C THR A 194 -4.50 2.43 -14.45
N PRO A 195 -5.53 1.62 -14.77
CA PRO A 195 -6.41 1.90 -15.89
C PRO A 195 -7.14 3.23 -15.67
N ARG A 196 -7.14 4.09 -16.70
CA ARG A 196 -7.97 5.29 -16.76
C ARG A 196 -9.19 4.98 -17.63
N ILE A 197 -10.35 4.94 -17.01
CA ILE A 197 -11.63 4.69 -17.67
C ILE A 197 -12.14 6.02 -18.23
N LEU A 198 -12.19 6.11 -19.56
CA LEU A 198 -12.52 7.32 -20.34
C LEU A 198 -13.36 6.94 -21.57
N PRO A 199 -14.63 6.55 -21.40
CA PRO A 199 -15.51 6.30 -22.54
C PRO A 199 -15.69 7.57 -23.38
N GLU A 200 -15.67 7.44 -24.71
CA GLU A 200 -15.81 8.58 -25.63
C GLU A 200 -17.21 9.24 -25.53
N ASP A 201 -18.21 8.48 -25.11
CA ASP A 201 -19.61 8.87 -24.93
C ASP A 201 -19.95 9.28 -23.50
N SER A 202 -18.97 9.35 -22.59
CA SER A 202 -19.19 9.72 -21.19
C SER A 202 -19.47 11.23 -21.03
N GLU A 203 -20.54 11.56 -20.30
CA GLU A 203 -20.84 12.91 -19.82
C GLU A 203 -19.70 13.50 -18.95
N TYR A 204 -18.88 12.62 -18.36
CA TYR A 204 -17.75 13.00 -17.52
C TYR A 204 -16.47 13.25 -18.30
N LEU A 205 -16.42 12.94 -19.61
CA LEU A 205 -15.18 12.95 -20.39
C LEU A 205 -14.40 14.28 -20.31
N PRO A 206 -15.01 15.47 -20.53
CA PRO A 206 -14.26 16.73 -20.44
C PRO A 206 -13.71 16.98 -19.04
N TRP A 207 -14.46 16.56 -18.01
CA TRP A 207 -14.02 16.69 -16.62
C TRP A 207 -12.86 15.72 -16.32
N LEU A 208 -12.95 14.46 -16.75
CA LEU A 208 -11.93 13.44 -16.53
C LEU A 208 -10.61 13.80 -17.21
N GLU A 209 -10.64 14.28 -18.46
CA GLU A 209 -9.44 14.75 -19.16
C GLU A 209 -8.72 15.85 -18.38
N GLN A 210 -9.49 16.78 -17.81
CA GLN A 210 -8.94 17.87 -17.00
C GLN A 210 -8.38 17.39 -15.67
N VAL A 211 -9.09 16.49 -14.97
CA VAL A 211 -8.60 15.84 -13.75
C VAL A 211 -7.28 15.12 -14.01
N PHE A 212 -7.21 14.30 -15.06
CA PHE A 212 -6.05 13.49 -15.38
C PHE A 212 -4.85 14.34 -15.80
N ARG A 213 -5.07 15.38 -16.61
CA ARG A 213 -4.03 16.36 -16.91
C ARG A 213 -3.49 17.04 -15.65
N GLY A 214 -4.38 17.45 -14.74
CA GLY A 214 -3.98 18.05 -13.46
C GLY A 214 -3.22 17.07 -12.57
N ALA A 215 -3.64 15.81 -12.52
CA ALA A 215 -2.98 14.74 -11.77
C ALA A 215 -1.57 14.45 -12.32
N ASP A 216 -1.42 14.36 -13.64
CA ASP A 216 -0.12 14.15 -14.30
C ASP A 216 0.85 15.29 -14.01
N GLN A 217 0.37 16.54 -14.07
CA GLN A 217 1.17 17.72 -13.72
C GLN A 217 1.55 17.72 -12.23
N HIS A 218 0.65 17.31 -11.34
CA HIS A 218 0.93 17.17 -9.92
C HIS A 218 2.00 16.10 -9.67
N GLU A 219 1.85 14.91 -10.24
CA GLU A 219 2.82 13.82 -10.11
C GLU A 219 4.20 14.26 -10.61
N ALA A 220 4.28 14.84 -11.81
CA ALA A 220 5.53 15.32 -12.37
C ALA A 220 6.27 16.33 -11.46
N LYS A 221 5.51 17.21 -10.78
CA LYS A 221 6.06 18.24 -9.89
C LYS A 221 6.42 17.73 -8.49
N THR A 222 5.70 16.73 -7.98
CA THR A 222 5.70 16.43 -6.54
C THR A 222 6.10 15.02 -6.18
N ALA A 223 6.12 14.09 -7.14
CA ALA A 223 6.41 12.70 -6.86
C ALA A 223 7.85 12.53 -6.37
N ARG A 224 8.00 11.96 -5.17
CA ARG A 224 9.29 11.73 -4.50
C ARG A 224 9.82 10.31 -4.76
N ASP A 225 11.01 10.02 -4.24
CA ASP A 225 11.62 8.69 -4.31
C ASP A 225 10.92 7.71 -3.35
N PRO A 226 10.39 6.55 -3.81
CA PRO A 226 9.77 5.56 -2.94
C PRO A 226 10.72 5.01 -1.85
N GLN A 227 12.03 5.23 -1.96
CA GLN A 227 13.00 4.90 -0.92
C GLN A 227 12.64 5.50 0.44
N GLU A 228 12.08 6.71 0.49
CA GLU A 228 11.66 7.34 1.74
C GLU A 228 10.56 6.55 2.46
N VAL A 229 9.69 5.87 1.69
CA VAL A 229 8.65 5.02 2.26
C VAL A 229 9.25 3.73 2.80
N ALA A 230 10.22 3.14 2.09
CA ALA A 230 10.97 1.99 2.57
C ALA A 230 11.71 2.30 3.88
N GLU A 231 12.31 3.48 4.00
CA GLU A 231 12.97 3.95 5.24
C GLU A 231 11.99 4.10 6.40
N ALA A 232 10.79 4.62 6.14
CA ALA A 232 9.73 4.70 7.15
C ALA A 232 9.27 3.32 7.61
N ILE A 233 9.10 2.36 6.67
CA ILE A 233 8.78 0.97 6.98
C ILE A 233 9.89 0.34 7.83
N ALA A 234 11.16 0.48 7.43
CA ALA A 234 12.29 -0.04 8.19
C ALA A 234 12.34 0.56 9.61
N THR A 235 12.15 1.88 9.73
CA THR A 235 12.08 2.56 11.03
C THR A 235 10.96 1.99 11.90
N ALA A 236 9.78 1.75 11.33
CA ALA A 236 8.66 1.17 12.05
C ALA A 236 8.90 -0.30 12.46
N LEU A 237 9.63 -1.06 11.65
CA LEU A 237 10.00 -2.46 11.95
C LEU A 237 11.15 -2.57 12.96
N GLU A 238 12.02 -1.57 13.07
CA GLU A 238 13.18 -1.58 13.97
C GLU A 238 12.90 -0.85 15.31
N ALA A 239 11.85 -0.03 15.38
CA ALA A 239 11.51 0.71 16.60
C ALA A 239 11.15 -0.23 17.77
N LYS A 240 11.64 0.05 18.98
CA LYS A 240 11.24 -0.70 20.19
C LYS A 240 9.74 -0.58 20.49
N SER A 241 9.17 0.59 20.24
CA SER A 241 7.74 0.89 20.38
C SER A 241 7.31 1.71 19.16
N PRO A 242 6.82 1.05 18.08
CA PRO A 242 6.43 1.75 16.87
C PRO A 242 5.21 2.65 17.10
N LYS A 243 5.10 3.73 16.32
CA LYS A 243 3.89 4.55 16.27
C LYS A 243 2.82 3.79 15.49
N PHE A 244 1.55 4.08 15.77
CA PHE A 244 0.46 3.52 14.98
C PHE A 244 0.44 4.06 13.53
N ARG A 245 0.84 5.33 13.30
CA ARG A 245 0.84 5.96 11.97
C ARG A 245 2.16 6.61 11.60
N TYR A 246 2.55 6.46 10.34
CA TYR A 246 3.72 7.05 9.71
C TYR A 246 3.33 7.73 8.38
N PRO A 247 2.87 9.00 8.41
CA PRO A 247 2.67 9.78 7.20
C PRO A 247 4.02 10.15 6.56
N VAL A 248 4.20 9.75 5.30
CA VAL A 248 5.46 9.90 4.56
C VAL A 248 5.29 10.89 3.41
N GLY A 249 6.14 11.92 3.40
CA GLY A 249 6.07 13.02 2.44
C GLY A 249 5.32 14.24 2.98
N PHE A 250 5.54 15.40 2.33
CA PHE A 250 4.97 16.68 2.77
C PHE A 250 3.43 16.66 2.73
N PHE A 251 2.86 16.22 1.61
CA PHE A 251 1.41 16.21 1.42
C PHE A 251 0.69 15.24 2.37
N ALA A 252 1.23 14.04 2.59
CA ALA A 252 0.66 13.11 3.56
C ALA A 252 0.65 13.69 4.97
N ARG A 253 1.76 14.31 5.41
CA ARG A 253 1.84 14.95 6.73
C ARG A 253 0.90 16.14 6.86
N LEU A 254 0.78 16.95 5.81
CA LEU A 254 -0.12 18.09 5.78
C LEU A 254 -1.58 17.64 5.90
N ASP A 255 -2.03 16.75 5.02
CA ASP A 255 -3.42 16.31 5.02
C ASP A 255 -3.77 15.51 6.28
N HIS A 256 -2.84 14.72 6.82
CA HIS A 256 -2.99 14.08 8.13
C HIS A 256 -3.19 15.12 9.24
N PHE A 257 -2.40 16.21 9.24
CA PHE A 257 -2.56 17.29 10.21
C PHE A 257 -3.88 18.05 10.05
N LEU A 258 -4.37 18.23 8.82
CA LEU A 258 -5.59 18.97 8.51
C LEU A 258 -6.88 18.16 8.67
N ARG A 259 -6.78 16.82 8.73
CA ARG A 259 -7.91 15.91 8.93
C ARG A 259 -8.76 16.34 10.12
N GLY A 260 -10.05 16.57 9.88
CA GLY A 260 -11.02 16.98 10.90
C GLY A 260 -10.92 18.44 11.38
N LYS A 261 -9.94 19.22 10.90
CA LYS A 261 -9.73 20.62 11.32
C LYS A 261 -10.24 21.65 10.32
N ILE A 262 -10.20 21.31 9.02
CA ILE A 262 -10.68 22.20 7.96
C ILE A 262 -12.02 21.67 7.42
N PRO A 263 -13.07 22.51 7.32
CA PRO A 263 -14.31 22.10 6.71
C PRO A 263 -14.11 21.61 5.27
N THR A 264 -14.71 20.47 4.93
CA THR A 264 -14.51 19.76 3.64
C THR A 264 -14.72 20.66 2.41
N ARG A 265 -15.61 21.65 2.48
CA ARG A 265 -15.82 22.63 1.40
C ARG A 265 -14.55 23.41 1.01
N PHE A 266 -13.69 23.72 1.97
CA PHE A 266 -12.45 24.45 1.70
C PHE A 266 -11.39 23.52 1.10
N ILE A 267 -11.28 22.30 1.62
CA ILE A 267 -10.42 21.26 1.05
C ILE A 267 -10.80 21.02 -0.42
N ARG A 268 -12.08 20.73 -0.69
CA ARG A 268 -12.58 20.52 -2.07
C ARG A 268 -12.30 21.71 -2.98
N ARG A 269 -12.52 22.95 -2.52
CA ARG A 269 -12.22 24.17 -3.29
C ARG A 269 -10.73 24.31 -3.59
N GLY A 270 -9.86 23.99 -2.63
CA GLY A 270 -8.42 23.99 -2.82
C GLY A 270 -8.00 22.96 -3.87
N THR A 271 -8.48 21.73 -3.74
CA THR A 271 -8.21 20.63 -4.69
C THR A 271 -8.69 20.96 -6.10
N THR A 272 -9.93 21.45 -6.27
CA THR A 272 -10.44 21.82 -7.60
C THR A 272 -9.60 22.92 -8.24
N ARG A 273 -9.21 23.94 -7.47
CA ARG A 273 -8.36 25.02 -7.98
C ARG A 273 -6.96 24.53 -8.34
N TYR A 274 -6.39 23.65 -7.51
CA TYR A 274 -5.05 23.10 -7.72
C TYR A 274 -4.98 22.21 -8.96
N LEU A 275 -6.00 21.37 -9.19
CA LEU A 275 -6.11 20.51 -10.37
C LEU A 275 -6.68 21.23 -11.60
N GLY A 276 -6.99 22.53 -11.48
CA GLY A 276 -7.55 23.33 -12.56
C GLY A 276 -9.00 22.97 -12.92
N ILE A 277 -9.71 22.18 -12.11
CA ILE A 277 -11.10 21.75 -12.37
C ILE A 277 -12.03 22.97 -12.32
N PRO A 278 -12.81 23.26 -13.37
CA PRO A 278 -13.72 24.39 -13.41
C PRO A 278 -14.84 24.22 -12.38
N ARG A 279 -15.33 25.35 -11.85
CA ARG A 279 -16.48 25.33 -10.95
C ARG A 279 -17.72 24.94 -11.76
N THR A 280 -18.37 23.84 -11.37
CA THR A 280 -19.80 23.69 -11.62
C THR A 280 -20.53 24.75 -10.80
N ARG A 281 -21.34 25.57 -11.49
CA ARG A 281 -22.14 26.64 -10.89
C ARG A 281 -23.25 26.06 -10.03
#